data_AF-A0AAV8ZQW4-F1
#
_entry.id   AF-A0AAV8ZQW4-F1
#
_cell.length_a   1.000
_cell.length_b   1.000
_cell.length_c   1.000
_cell.angle_alpha   90.00
_cell.angle_beta   90.00
_cell.angle_gamma   90.00
#
_symmetry.space_group_name_H-M   'P 1'
#
loop_
_entity.id
_entity.type
_entity.pdbx_description
1 polymer ?
#
loop_
_entity_poly.entity_id
_entity_poly.type
_entity_poly.pdbx_seq_one_letter_code
_entity_poly.pdbx_strand_id
1 'polypeptide(L)'
;MKKNAQSVMAIYELCDKDIFPNCNILLQILLTLPVSVASAERSFSALKRLKTWQRNQMTQGRLLGLALLHIHLDLNIDIENVMNRFAKSKRRLEFII
;
A
#
# COMPACT_ATOMS: atom_id res chain seq x y z
N MET A 1 -8.04 -23.43 -5.91
CA MET A 1 -6.71 -22.91 -5.55
C MET A 1 -6.53 -22.49 -4.08
N LYS A 2 -7.60 -22.24 -3.29
CA LYS A 2 -7.49 -21.94 -1.83
C LYS A 2 -6.76 -23.02 -1.00
N LYS A 3 -6.71 -24.28 -1.48
CA LYS A 3 -6.09 -25.41 -0.77
C LYS A 3 -4.56 -25.30 -0.60
N ASN A 4 -3.85 -24.59 -1.49
CA ASN A 4 -2.38 -24.55 -1.45
C ASN A 4 -1.82 -23.56 -0.41
N ALA A 5 -2.52 -22.47 -0.11
CA ALA A 5 -2.06 -21.50 0.90
C ALA A 5 -2.20 -22.07 2.32
N GLN A 6 -3.29 -22.80 2.58
CA GLN A 6 -3.54 -23.46 3.86
C GLN A 6 -2.51 -24.56 4.16
N SER A 7 -2.08 -25.31 3.14
CA SER A 7 -1.03 -26.33 3.30
C SER A 7 0.35 -25.73 3.60
N VAL A 8 0.71 -24.60 2.97
CA VAL A 8 2.00 -23.94 3.23
C VAL A 8 2.07 -23.37 4.64
N MET A 9 0.95 -22.85 5.16
CA MET A 9 0.87 -22.34 6.54
C MET A 9 1.03 -23.46 7.58
N ALA A 10 0.44 -24.64 7.33
CA ALA A 10 0.64 -25.81 8.19
C ALA A 10 2.09 -26.32 8.18
N ILE A 11 2.76 -26.30 7.01
CA ILE A 11 4.18 -26.67 6.90
C ILE A 11 5.07 -25.65 7.59
N TYR A 12 4.69 -24.37 7.57
CA TYR A 12 5.38 -23.30 8.27
C TYR A 12 5.36 -23.49 9.79
N GLU A 13 4.21 -23.87 10.36
CA GLU A 13 4.07 -24.13 11.80
C GLU A 13 4.82 -25.39 12.26
N LEU A 14 5.02 -26.36 11.37
CA LEU A 14 5.76 -27.60 11.66
C LEU A 14 7.29 -27.42 11.50
N CYS A 15 7.73 -26.37 10.80
CA CYS A 15 9.15 -26.15 10.49
C CYS A 15 9.83 -25.42 11.64
N ASP A 16 10.66 -26.15 12.39
CA ASP A 16 11.38 -25.59 13.53
C ASP A 16 12.48 -24.62 13.07
N LYS A 17 12.45 -23.40 13.62
CA LYS A 17 13.32 -22.29 13.19
C LYS A 17 14.78 -22.53 13.52
N ASP A 18 15.04 -23.28 14.58
CA ASP A 18 16.38 -23.54 15.09
C ASP A 18 17.09 -24.65 14.31
N ILE A 19 16.32 -25.56 13.70
CA ILE A 19 16.85 -26.69 12.93
C ILE A 19 17.02 -26.31 11.45
N PHE A 20 16.07 -25.55 10.89
CA PHE A 20 16.07 -25.18 9.47
C PHE A 20 15.82 -23.68 9.25
N PRO A 21 16.76 -22.81 9.65
CA PRO A 21 16.58 -21.35 9.60
C PRO A 21 16.33 -20.83 8.18
N ASN A 22 17.05 -21.37 7.18
CA ASN A 22 16.91 -20.96 5.78
C ASN A 22 15.55 -21.38 5.18
N CYS A 23 15.03 -22.55 5.55
CA CYS A 23 13.72 -23.02 5.08
C CYS A 23 12.59 -22.18 5.68
N ASN A 24 12.69 -21.82 6.96
CA ASN A 24 11.74 -20.93 7.62
C ASN A 24 11.72 -19.54 6.95
N ILE A 25 12.88 -18.95 6.62
CA ILE A 25 12.94 -17.66 5.90
C ILE A 25 12.31 -17.78 4.50
N LEU A 26 12.60 -18.84 3.76
CA LEU A 26 12.02 -19.06 2.43
C LEU A 26 10.50 -19.21 2.49
N LEU A 27 9.98 -19.94 3.49
CA LEU A 27 8.55 -20.10 3.70
C LEU A 27 7.89 -18.77 4.14
N GLN A 28 8.56 -17.95 4.96
CA GLN A 28 8.09 -16.59 5.27
C GLN A 28 8.00 -15.71 4.02
N ILE A 29 9.02 -15.74 3.16
CA ILE A 29 8.99 -15.00 1.89
C ILE A 29 7.84 -15.51 1.02
N LEU A 30 7.66 -16.82 0.92
CA LEU A 30 6.57 -17.42 0.14
C LEU A 30 5.17 -17.03 0.67
N LEU A 31 5.01 -16.92 1.98
CA LEU A 31 3.75 -16.50 2.61
C LEU A 31 3.48 -15.00 2.52
N THR A 32 4.52 -14.17 2.50
CA THR A 32 4.42 -12.70 2.39
C THR A 32 4.29 -12.24 0.94
N LEU A 33 4.82 -13.01 -0.01
CA LEU A 33 4.55 -12.79 -1.43
C LEU A 33 3.04 -12.85 -1.64
N PRO A 34 2.44 -11.86 -2.32
CA PRO A 34 1.02 -11.87 -2.58
C PRO A 34 0.70 -13.04 -3.52
N VAL A 35 0.32 -14.18 -2.93
CA VAL A 35 -0.16 -15.36 -3.66
C VAL A 35 -1.46 -15.05 -4.42
N SER A 36 -2.15 -13.96 -4.06
CA SER A 36 -3.37 -13.52 -4.74
C SER A 36 -3.14 -12.24 -5.56
N VAL A 37 -3.52 -12.29 -6.84
CA VAL A 37 -3.66 -11.13 -7.73
C VAL A 37 -4.61 -10.05 -7.19
N ALA A 38 -5.50 -10.39 -6.26
CA ALA A 38 -6.52 -9.49 -5.72
C ALA A 38 -5.97 -8.21 -5.08
N SER A 39 -4.80 -8.26 -4.43
CA SER A 39 -4.17 -7.06 -3.83
C SER A 39 -3.66 -6.09 -4.91
N ALA A 40 -3.04 -6.63 -5.96
CA ALA A 40 -2.63 -5.86 -7.12
C ALA A 40 -3.85 -5.31 -7.88
N GLU A 41 -4.87 -6.13 -8.11
CA GLU A 41 -6.13 -5.72 -8.75
C GLU A 41 -6.83 -4.59 -7.97
N ARG A 42 -6.89 -4.68 -6.64
CA ARG A 42 -7.43 -3.61 -5.79
C ARG A 42 -6.64 -2.30 -5.98
N SER A 43 -5.30 -2.38 -5.99
CA SER A 43 -4.43 -1.21 -6.19
C SER A 43 -4.57 -0.60 -7.58
N PHE A 44 -4.64 -1.43 -8.64
CA PHE A 44 -4.87 -0.96 -10.01
C PHE A 44 -6.29 -0.39 -10.21
N SER A 45 -7.29 -0.98 -9.57
CA SER A 45 -8.67 -0.45 -9.58
C SER A 45 -8.74 0.92 -8.91
N ALA A 46 -8.07 1.10 -7.77
CA ALA A 46 -7.92 2.39 -7.11
C ALA A 46 -7.24 3.43 -8.01
N LEU A 47 -6.11 3.06 -8.64
CA LEU A 47 -5.40 3.92 -9.58
C LEU A 47 -6.27 4.32 -10.78
N LYS A 48 -7.04 3.39 -11.34
CA LYS A 48 -7.97 3.67 -12.44
C LYS A 48 -9.07 4.66 -12.06
N ARG A 49 -9.52 4.64 -10.80
CA ARG A 49 -10.49 5.63 -10.26
C ARG A 49 -9.86 7.01 -10.04
N LEU A 50 -8.59 7.05 -9.63
CA LEU A 50 -7.87 8.32 -9.39
C LEU A 50 -7.41 8.99 -10.69
N LYS A 51 -6.87 8.21 -11.63
CA LYS A 51 -6.38 8.68 -12.93
C LYS A 51 -7.46 8.47 -13.99
N THR A 52 -8.34 9.46 -14.12
CA THR A 52 -9.34 9.52 -15.20
C THR A 52 -8.86 10.37 -16.36
N TRP A 53 -9.49 10.21 -17.53
CA TRP A 53 -9.16 10.98 -18.74
C TRP A 53 -9.21 12.51 -18.50
N GLN A 54 -10.21 12.98 -17.75
CA GLN A 54 -10.36 14.40 -17.39
C GLN A 54 -9.28 14.90 -16.40
N ARG A 55 -8.60 14.00 -15.68
CA ARG A 55 -7.61 14.33 -14.64
C ARG A 55 -6.20 13.92 -15.03
N ASN A 56 -5.86 13.97 -16.32
CA ASN A 56 -4.58 13.46 -16.81
C ASN A 56 -3.37 14.40 -16.58
N GLN A 57 -3.58 15.67 -16.22
CA GLN A 57 -2.48 16.63 -15.96
C GLN A 57 -1.79 16.48 -14.58
N MET A 58 -2.04 15.40 -13.84
CA MET A 58 -1.47 15.20 -12.51
C MET A 58 -0.04 14.67 -12.56
N THR A 59 0.87 15.25 -11.77
CA THR A 59 2.23 14.72 -11.57
C THR A 59 2.21 13.36 -10.86
N GLN A 60 3.14 12.47 -11.20
CA GLN A 60 3.24 11.13 -10.61
C GLN A 60 3.30 11.14 -9.09
N GLY A 61 4.06 12.08 -8.48
CA GLY A 61 4.14 12.19 -7.01
C GLY A 61 2.78 12.46 -6.35
N ARG A 62 1.94 13.31 -6.96
CA ARG A 62 0.59 13.59 -6.45
C ARG A 62 -0.34 12.39 -6.64
N LEU A 63 -0.25 11.71 -7.78
CA LEU A 63 -1.05 10.51 -8.06
C LEU A 63 -0.76 9.40 -7.05
N LEU A 64 0.53 9.14 -6.80
CA LEU A 64 0.96 8.09 -5.90
C LEU A 64 0.61 8.42 -4.45
N GLY A 65 0.76 9.68 -4.03
CA GLY A 65 0.29 10.13 -2.71
C GLY A 65 -1.21 9.91 -2.49
N LEU A 66 -2.04 10.23 -3.48
CA LEU A 66 -3.49 9.98 -3.41
C LEU A 66 -3.84 8.49 -3.42
N ALA A 67 -3.10 7.68 -4.19
CA ALA A 67 -3.29 6.24 -4.21
C ALA A 67 -2.96 5.60 -2.85
N LEU A 68 -1.86 6.02 -2.21
CA LEU A 68 -1.50 5.56 -0.87
C LEU A 68 -2.54 5.94 0.18
N LEU A 69 -3.03 7.19 0.15
CA LEU A 69 -4.11 7.62 1.04
C LEU A 69 -5.40 6.82 0.84
N HIS A 70 -5.72 6.44 -0.40
CA HIS A 70 -6.91 5.65 -0.70
C HIS A 70 -6.78 4.18 -0.31
N ILE A 71 -5.59 3.59 -0.44
CA ILE A 71 -5.34 2.18 -0.09
C ILE A 71 -5.20 2.01 1.43
N HIS A 72 -4.58 2.97 2.11
CA HIS A 72 -4.30 2.93 3.55
C HIS A 72 -5.21 3.86 4.36
N LEU A 73 -6.52 3.74 4.16
CA LEU A 73 -7.54 4.51 4.88
C LEU A 73 -7.55 4.26 6.39
N ASP A 74 -7.08 3.08 6.82
CA ASP A 74 -7.10 2.67 8.22
C ASP A 74 -6.00 3.33 9.07
N LEU A 75 -5.09 4.08 8.45
CA LEU A 75 -4.04 4.81 9.17
C LEU A 75 -4.59 6.11 9.74
N ASN A 76 -4.43 6.31 11.05
CA ASN A 76 -4.83 7.55 11.71
C ASN A 76 -3.89 8.70 11.30
N ILE A 77 -4.44 9.73 10.66
CA ILE A 77 -3.70 10.90 10.20
C ILE A 77 -3.91 12.04 11.21
N ASP A 78 -2.81 12.63 11.68
CA ASP A 78 -2.86 13.83 12.51
C ASP A 78 -3.25 15.05 11.66
N ILE A 79 -4.51 15.45 11.78
CA ILE A 79 -5.11 16.54 11.01
C ILE A 79 -4.43 17.87 11.34
N GLU A 80 -4.07 18.11 12.61
CA GLU A 80 -3.42 19.36 13.03
C GLU A 80 -2.06 19.50 12.36
N ASN A 81 -1.28 18.43 12.32
CA ASN A 81 0.01 18.43 11.64
C ASN A 81 -0.16 18.67 10.12
N VAL A 82 -1.15 18.05 9.48
CA VAL A 82 -1.44 18.26 8.06
C VAL A 82 -1.83 19.72 7.78
N MET A 83 -2.70 20.32 8.61
CA MET A 83 -3.09 21.72 8.48
C MET A 83 -1.90 22.66 8.63
N ASN A 84 -1.08 22.45 9.67
CA ASN A 84 0.12 23.25 9.92
C ASN A 84 1.13 23.15 8.77
N ARG A 85 1.34 21.95 8.21
CA ARG A 85 2.21 21.76 7.03
C ARG A 85 1.65 22.44 5.79
N PHE A 86 0.34 22.35 5.57
CA PHE A 86 -0.31 23.00 4.43
C PHE A 86 -0.24 24.53 4.53
N ALA A 87 -0.47 25.09 5.72
CA ALA A 87 -0.40 26.53 5.98
C ALA A 87 1.01 27.11 5.72
N LYS A 88 2.06 26.33 6.01
CA LYS A 88 3.47 26.69 5.74
C LYS A 88 3.88 26.51 4.27
N SER A 89 3.10 25.79 3.46
CA SER A 89 3.42 25.57 2.06
C SER A 89 3.31 26.87 1.26
N LYS A 90 4.24 27.08 0.32
CA LYS A 90 4.21 28.22 -0.58
C LYS A 90 2.88 28.24 -1.35
N ARG A 91 2.10 29.28 -1.16
CA ARG A 91 0.81 29.45 -1.84
C ARG A 91 1.06 29.80 -3.30
N ARG A 92 0.20 29.29 -4.19
CA ARG A 92 0.25 29.60 -5.63
C ARG A 92 -0.38 30.95 -5.97
N LEU A 93 -1.14 31.51 -5.04
CA LEU A 93 -1.81 32.80 -5.16
C LEU A 93 -1.43 33.63 -3.95
N GLU A 94 -1.00 34.86 -4.19
CA GLU A 94 -0.88 35.88 -3.15
C GLU A 94 -2.25 36.50 -2.94
N PHE A 95 -2.71 36.52 -1.69
CA PHE A 95 -3.87 37.32 -1.34
C PHE A 95 -3.36 38.77 -1.24
N ILE A 96 -3.65 39.55 -2.28
CA ILE A 96 -3.56 41.00 -2.20
C ILE A 96 -4.79 41.41 -1.37
N ILE A 97 -4.55 41.74 -0.10
CA ILE A 97 -5.54 42.36 0.79
C ILE A 97 -5.23 43.85 0.82
#